data_AF-A0A0S9SFC9-F1
#
_entry.id   AF-A0A0S9SFC9-F1
#
_cell.length_a   1.000
_cell.length_b   1.000
_cell.length_c   1.000
_cell.angle_alpha   90.00
_cell.angle_beta   90.00
_cell.angle_gamma   90.00
#
_symmetry.space_group_name_H-M   'P 1'
#
loop_
_entity.id
_entity.type
_entity.pdbx_description
1 polymer ?
#
loop_
_entity_poly.entity_id
_entity_poly.type
_entity_poly.pdbx_seq_one_letter_code
_entity_poly.pdbx_strand_id
1 'polypeptide(L)' 'MQRETSLPAIQDRVRGLWASRRVCGLIALACGLRIGRIISLHAKGRLGEEEALRMAMETEAVALLFAPLPRMERYGVSL' A
#
# COMPACT_ATOMS: atom_id res chain seq x y z
N MET A 1 8.91 -15.56 -9.54
CA MET A 1 7.62 -14.87 -9.70
C MET A 1 7.92 -13.39 -9.87
N GLN A 2 7.84 -12.85 -11.10
CA GLN A 2 8.00 -11.41 -11.31
C GLN A 2 6.80 -10.71 -10.66
N ARG A 3 7.07 -9.80 -9.72
CA ARG A 3 6.02 -9.00 -9.10
C ARG A 3 5.49 -8.05 -10.17
N GLU A 4 4.19 -8.01 -10.37
CA GLU A 4 3.60 -7.05 -11.30
C GLU A 4 3.77 -5.63 -10.74
N THR A 5 4.56 -4.81 -11.44
CA THR A 5 5.02 -3.49 -11.00
C THR A 5 4.24 -2.39 -11.73
N SER A 6 2.91 -2.44 -11.68
CA SER A 6 2.05 -1.37 -12.20
C SER A 6 1.47 -0.53 -11.06
N LEU A 7 1.14 0.74 -11.33
CA LEU A 7 0.53 1.61 -10.31
C LEU A 7 -0.79 1.04 -9.75
N PRO A 8 -1.72 0.47 -10.56
CA PRO A 8 -2.92 -0.17 -10.02
C PRO A 8 -2.58 -1.37 -9.12
N ALA A 9 -1.63 -2.22 -9.54
CA ALA A 9 -1.22 -3.38 -8.74
C ALA A 9 -0.61 -2.96 -7.38
N ILE A 10 0.18 -1.88 -7.35
CA ILE A 10 0.72 -1.34 -6.08
C ILE A 10 -0.42 -0.82 -5.19
N GLN A 11 -1.39 -0.10 -5.75
CA GLN A 11 -2.54 0.42 -5.00
C GLN A 11 -3.36 -0.71 -4.37
N ASP A 12 -3.64 -1.77 -5.13
CA ASP A 12 -4.42 -2.91 -4.65
C ASP A 12 -3.68 -3.72 -3.58
N ARG A 13 -2.35 -3.82 -3.66
CA ARG A 13 -1.56 -4.42 -2.57
C ARG A 13 -1.67 -3.62 -1.28
N VAL A 14 -1.57 -2.30 -1.32
CA VAL A 14 -1.75 -1.46 -0.12
C VAL A 14 -3.15 -1.64 0.48
N ARG A 15 -4.19 -1.75 -0.35
CA ARG A 15 -5.55 -2.10 0.11
C ARG A 15 -5.60 -3.48 0.76
N GLY A 16 -4.93 -4.48 0.19
CA GLY A 16 -4.82 -5.83 0.75
C GLY A 16 -4.10 -5.86 2.11
N LEU A 17 -3.07 -5.02 2.31
CA LEU A 17 -2.38 -4.90 3.59
C LEU A 17 -3.31 -4.39 4.69
N TRP A 18 -4.19 -3.44 4.37
CA TRP A 18 -5.22 -2.98 5.32
C TRP A 18 -6.23 -4.09 5.59
N ALA A 19 -6.79 -4.71 4.55
CA ALA A 19 -7.81 -5.75 4.70
C ALA A 19 -7.33 -6.93 5.58
N SER A 20 -6.04 -7.26 5.49
CA SER A 20 -5.40 -8.31 6.30
C SER A 20 -4.93 -7.86 7.70
N ARG A 21 -5.21 -6.60 8.09
CA ARG A 21 -4.72 -5.97 9.33
C ARG A 21 -3.19 -5.95 9.47
N ARG A 22 -2.46 -6.10 8.34
CA ARG A 22 -1.00 -6.04 8.30
C ARG A 22 -0.48 -4.63 8.55
N VAL A 23 -1.25 -3.61 8.15
CA VAL A 23 -0.97 -2.18 8.39
C VAL A 23 -2.17 -1.55 9.09
N CYS A 24 -1.93 -0.56 9.97
CA CYS A 24 -3.01 0.16 10.62
C CYS A 24 -3.76 1.07 9.63
N GLY A 25 -5.04 1.34 9.90
CA GLY A 25 -5.90 2.08 8.99
C GLY A 25 -5.38 3.48 8.62
N LEU A 26 -4.76 4.19 9.57
CA LEU A 26 -4.20 5.53 9.33
C LEU A 26 -3.11 5.50 8.25
N ILE A 27 -2.15 4.58 8.39
CA ILE A 27 -1.02 4.46 7.46
C ILE A 27 -1.51 3.96 6.10
N ALA A 28 -2.41 2.96 6.09
CA ALA A 28 -2.99 2.46 4.84
C ALA A 28 -3.75 3.54 4.06
N LEU A 29 -4.57 4.34 4.76
CA LEU A 29 -5.31 5.44 4.15
C LEU A 29 -4.37 6.48 3.54
N ALA A 30 -3.37 6.93 4.30
CA ALA A 30 -2.38 7.91 3.83
C ALA A 30 -1.61 7.39 2.62
N CYS A 31 -1.16 6.14 2.64
CA CYS A 31 -0.48 5.49 1.52
C CYS A 31 -1.39 5.39 0.28
N GLY A 32 -2.65 5.00 0.47
CA GLY A 32 -3.64 4.92 -0.61
C GLY A 32 -3.91 6.28 -1.28
N LEU A 33 -4.06 7.34 -0.48
CA LEU A 33 -4.23 8.71 -0.98
C LEU A 33 -2.99 9.18 -1.77
N ARG A 34 -1.79 8.89 -1.25
CA ARG A 34 -0.54 9.24 -1.92
C ARG A 34 -0.39 8.53 -3.27
N ILE A 35 -0.65 7.22 -3.33
CA ILE A 35 -0.62 6.46 -4.59
C ILE A 35 -1.68 6.98 -5.57
N GLY A 36 -2.90 7.28 -5.09
CA GLY A 36 -3.94 7.90 -5.92
C GLY A 36 -3.50 9.23 -6.53
N ARG A 37 -2.77 10.06 -5.76
CA ARG A 37 -2.19 11.31 -6.25
C ARG A 37 -1.10 11.07 -7.30
N ILE A 38 -0.21 10.10 -7.08
CA ILE A 38 0.83 9.70 -8.03
C ILE A 38 0.21 9.27 -9.37
N ILE A 39 -0.80 8.39 -9.33
CA ILE A 39 -1.55 7.96 -10.52
C ILE A 39 -2.14 9.17 -11.26
N SER A 40 -2.78 10.09 -10.53
CA SER A 40 -3.36 11.28 -11.14
C SER A 40 -2.32 12.21 -11.78
N LEU A 41 -1.12 12.34 -11.20
CA LEU A 41 -0.05 13.17 -11.75
C LEU A 41 0.57 12.52 -12.99
N HIS A 42 0.79 11.22 -12.94
CA HIS A 42 1.29 10.44 -14.07
C HIS A 42 0.33 10.49 -15.26
N ALA A 43 -0.97 10.26 -15.03
CA ALA A 43 -2.00 10.35 -16.08
C ALA A 43 -2.11 11.74 -16.73
N LYS A 44 -1.67 12.80 -16.03
CA LYS A 44 -1.62 14.17 -16.54
C LYS A 44 -0.29 14.51 -17.23
N GLY A 45 0.62 13.56 -17.38
CA GLY A 45 1.96 13.79 -17.92
C GLY A 45 2.86 14.65 -17.02
N ARG A 46 2.48 14.84 -15.75
CA ARG A 46 3.25 15.65 -14.78
C ARG A 46 4.29 14.84 -14.00
N LEU A 47 4.33 13.53 -14.24
CA LEU A 47 5.24 12.58 -13.59
C LEU A 47 5.60 11.49 -14.60
N GLY A 48 6.90 11.26 -14.82
CA GLY A 48 7.37 10.19 -15.69
C GLY A 48 6.99 8.81 -15.15
N GLU A 49 6.93 7.80 -16.01
CA GLU A 49 6.53 6.44 -15.61
C GLU A 49 7.45 5.85 -14.54
N GLU A 50 8.77 5.89 -14.77
CA GLU A 50 9.77 5.37 -13.82
C GLU A 50 9.67 6.08 -12.47
N GLU A 51 9.53 7.40 -12.47
CA GLU A 51 9.40 8.20 -11.25
C GLU A 51 8.11 7.87 -10.51
N ALA A 52 6.99 7.74 -11.23
CA ALA A 52 5.71 7.35 -10.66
C ALA A 52 5.78 5.97 -10.00
N LEU A 53 6.38 5.00 -10.68
CA LEU A 53 6.57 3.65 -10.15
C LEU A 53 7.47 3.67 -8.91
N ARG A 54 8.60 4.37 -8.96
CA ARG A 54 9.51 4.51 -7.80
C ARG A 54 8.77 5.09 -6.60
N MET A 55 8.07 6.21 -6.77
CA MET A 55 7.32 6.85 -5.68
C MET A 55 6.19 5.98 -5.12
N ALA A 56 5.52 5.20 -5.98
CA ALA A 56 4.49 4.26 -5.55
C ALA A 56 5.08 3.08 -4.76
N MET A 57 6.21 2.53 -5.21
CA MET A 57 6.93 1.45 -4.50
C MET A 57 7.45 1.92 -3.14
N GLU A 58 8.02 3.12 -3.06
CA GLU A 58 8.43 3.72 -1.77
C GLU A 58 7.23 3.87 -0.82
N THR A 59 6.08 4.26 -1.35
CA THR A 59 4.84 4.37 -0.56
C THR A 59 4.36 3.00 -0.07
N GLU A 60 4.43 1.96 -0.91
CA GLU A 60 4.14 0.58 -0.51
C GLU A 60 5.10 0.09 0.59
N ALA A 61 6.40 0.43 0.48
CA ALA A 61 7.39 0.08 1.48
C ALA A 61 7.07 0.69 2.86
N VAL A 62 6.56 1.93 2.90
CA VAL A 62 6.10 2.56 4.16
C VAL A 62 4.96 1.76 4.80
N ALA A 63 4.01 1.26 4.01
CA ALA A 63 2.92 0.43 4.52
C ALA A 63 3.41 -0.92 5.10
N LEU A 64 4.60 -1.36 4.72
CA LEU A 64 5.23 -2.61 5.17
C LEU A 64 6.25 -2.44 6.29
N LEU A 65 6.63 -1.21 6.64
CA LEU A 65 7.74 -0.91 7.56
C LEU A 65 7.49 -1.43 8.99
N PHE A 66 6.24 -1.34 9.47
CA PHE A 66 5.87 -1.86 10.77
C PHE A 66 5.80 -3.39 10.75
N ALA A 67 6.04 -4.05 11.88
CA ALA A 67 5.73 -5.47 12.01
C ALA A 67 4.20 -5.70 11.86
N PRO A 68 3.75 -6.90 11.43
CA PRO A 68 2.34 -7.24 11.45
C PRO A 68 1.78 -7.06 12.86
N LEU A 69 0.56 -6.54 12.99
CA LEU A 69 -0.15 -6.62 14.25
C LEU A 69 -0.35 -8.10 14.60
N PRO A 70 -0.18 -8.49 15.87
CA PRO A 70 -0.50 -9.85 16.29
C PRO A 70 -1.94 -10.14 15.87
N ARG A 71 -2.16 -11.33 15.30
CA ARG A 71 -3.51 -11.81 15.08
C ARG A 71 -4.21 -11.75 16.42
N MET A 72 -5.49 -11.36 16.44
CA MET A 72 -6.33 -11.56 17.61
C MET A 72 -6.57 -13.06 17.80
N GLU A 73 -5.52 -13.85 17.98
CA GLU A 73 -5.59 -15.03 18.83
C GLU A 73 -5.72 -14.45 20.23
N ARG A 74 -6.96 -14.07 20.56
CA ARG A 74 -7.34 -13.70 21.92
C ARG A 74 -6.78 -14.78 22.83
N TYR A 75 -6.29 -14.36 23.99
CA TYR A 75 -6.22 -15.15 25.22
C TYR A 75 -7.50 -16.02 25.41
N GLY A 76 -7.61 -17.15 24.72
CA GLY A 76 -8.63 -18.18 24.89
C GLY A 76 -10.10 -17.88 24.55
N VAL A 77 -10.48 -16.86 23.75
CA VAL A 77 -11.92 -16.64 23.45
C VAL A 77 -12.17 -16.37 21.96
N SER A 78 -12.87 -17.29 21.29
CA SER A 78 -13.39 -17.15 19.93
C SER A 78 -14.47 -16.06 19.84
N LEU A 79 -14.42 -15.25 18.78
CA LEU A 79 -15.56 -14.50 18.25
C LEU A 79 -15.75 -14.89 16.79
#